data_AF-A0A7S4F9P0-F1
#
_entry.id   AF-A0A7S4F9P0-F1
#
_cell.length_a   1.000
_cell.length_b   1.000
_cell.length_c   1.000
_cell.angle_alpha   90.00
_cell.angle_beta   90.00
_cell.angle_gamma   90.00
#
_symmetry.space_group_name_H-M   'P 1'
#
loop_
_entity.id
_entity.type
_entity.pdbx_description
1 polymer ?
#
loop_
_entity_poly.entity_id
_entity_poly.type
_entity_poly.pdbx_seq_one_letter_code
_entity_poly.pdbx_strand_id
1 'polypeptide(L)'
;EPSTRAAVMLLYLNVTTFVGDEGGRLAEVVRAAREAGTRIVLFHENNEAFGGGPFSWHFTTTPPDLISDGLFSDLAIEFFEMPYREMSLALAARALGAQSIRVR
;
A
#
# COMPACT_ATOMS: atom_id res chain seq x y z
N GLU A 1 9.87 8.50 28.33
CA GLU A 1 8.94 8.60 27.19
C GLU A 1 8.70 7.24 26.56
N PRO A 2 7.46 6.70 26.57
CA PRO A 2 7.17 5.58 25.70
C PRO A 2 7.31 6.10 24.27
N SER A 3 8.25 5.52 23.52
CA SER A 3 8.32 5.74 22.08
C SER A 3 6.99 5.28 21.50
N THR A 4 6.08 6.21 21.22
CA THR A 4 4.86 5.92 20.45
C THR A 4 5.34 5.55 19.06
N ARG A 5 5.48 4.25 18.80
CA ARG A 5 5.77 3.73 17.47
C ARG A 5 4.65 4.23 16.57
N ALA A 6 4.97 5.13 15.65
CA ALA A 6 4.00 5.68 14.71
C ALA A 6 3.34 4.51 13.95
N ALA A 7 2.00 4.47 13.95
CA ALA A 7 1.27 3.48 13.17
C ALA A 7 1.49 3.75 11.68
N VAL A 8 1.66 2.68 10.91
CA VAL A 8 1.78 2.72 9.45
C VAL A 8 0.76 1.74 8.88
N MET A 9 0.03 2.15 7.86
CA MET A 9 -0.87 1.30 7.10
C MET A 9 -0.14 0.82 5.84
N LEU A 10 -0.09 -0.49 5.60
CA LEU A 10 0.24 -1.03 4.29
C LEU A 10 -1.05 -1.23 3.51
N LEU A 11 -1.22 -0.50 2.42
CA LEU A 11 -2.32 -0.66 1.50
C LEU A 11 -1.85 -1.54 0.33
N TYR A 12 -2.30 -2.78 0.33
CA TYR A 12 -2.04 -3.74 -0.74
C TYR A 12 -2.99 -3.47 -1.90
N LEU A 13 -2.42 -3.20 -3.08
CA LEU A 13 -3.11 -2.81 -4.29
C LEU A 13 -3.08 -3.97 -5.28
N ASN A 14 -4.26 -4.38 -5.73
CA ASN A 14 -4.48 -5.36 -6.78
C ASN A 14 -5.75 -4.99 -7.58
N VAL A 15 -6.07 -5.72 -8.65
CA VAL A 15 -7.22 -5.39 -9.52
C VAL A 15 -8.59 -5.42 -8.84
N THR A 16 -8.71 -5.99 -7.65
CA THR A 16 -9.95 -6.02 -6.86
C THR A 16 -10.02 -4.92 -5.80
N THR A 17 -8.97 -4.12 -5.65
CA THR A 17 -8.91 -3.05 -4.66
C THR A 17 -9.96 -1.98 -4.99
N PHE A 18 -10.72 -1.55 -3.98
CA PHE A 18 -11.84 -0.60 -4.11
C PHE A 18 -13.02 -1.06 -4.99
N VAL A 19 -13.11 -2.36 -5.33
CA VAL A 19 -14.23 -2.90 -6.11
C VAL A 19 -15.36 -3.43 -5.21
N GLY A 20 -16.60 -3.08 -5.54
CA GLY A 20 -17.81 -3.58 -4.85
C GLY A 20 -17.94 -3.12 -3.40
N ASP A 21 -18.81 -3.79 -2.64
CA ASP A 21 -19.13 -3.40 -1.25
C ASP A 21 -17.93 -3.48 -0.31
N GLU A 22 -17.06 -4.48 -0.51
CA GLU A 22 -15.79 -4.62 0.22
C GLU A 22 -14.86 -3.45 -0.08
N GLY A 23 -14.81 -3.05 -1.36
CA GLY A 23 -14.06 -1.88 -1.80
C GLY A 23 -14.54 -0.58 -1.16
N GLY A 24 -15.85 -0.39 -1.04
CA GLY A 24 -16.44 0.73 -0.31
C GLY A 24 -16.01 0.75 1.16
N ARG A 25 -16.02 -0.41 1.82
CA ARG A 25 -15.55 -0.52 3.22
C ARG A 25 -14.05 -0.24 3.36
N LEU A 26 -13.23 -0.71 2.41
CA LEU A 26 -11.81 -0.37 2.38
C LEU A 26 -11.58 1.14 2.24
N ALA A 27 -12.39 1.82 1.42
CA ALA A 27 -12.30 3.27 1.26
C ALA A 27 -12.51 4.01 2.59
N GLU A 28 -13.50 3.60 3.38
CA GLU A 28 -13.72 4.22 4.71
C GLU A 28 -12.54 4.01 5.65
N VAL A 29 -11.91 2.83 5.62
CA VAL A 29 -10.69 2.56 6.40
C VAL A 29 -9.54 3.47 5.96
N VAL A 30 -9.36 3.65 4.65
CA VAL A 30 -8.31 4.54 4.09
C VAL A 30 -8.58 5.99 4.48
N ARG A 31 -9.83 6.46 4.42
CA ARG A 31 -10.19 7.82 4.88
C ARG A 31 -9.85 8.02 6.35
N ALA A 32 -10.30 7.11 7.22
CA ALA A 32 -10.01 7.19 8.65
C ALA A 32 -8.50 7.18 8.95
N ALA A 33 -7.72 6.36 8.23
CA ALA A 33 -6.27 6.36 8.36
C ALA A 33 -5.65 7.71 8.00
N ARG A 34 -6.11 8.33 6.91
CA ARG A 34 -5.63 9.66 6.46
C ARG A 34 -6.03 10.78 7.40
N GLU A 35 -7.27 10.79 7.90
CA GLU A 35 -7.74 11.74 8.92
C GLU A 35 -6.91 11.65 10.21
N ALA A 36 -6.51 10.44 10.59
CA ALA A 36 -5.63 10.20 11.74
C ALA A 36 -4.15 10.55 11.49
N GLY A 37 -3.78 11.01 10.29
CA GLY A 37 -2.38 11.27 9.91
C GLY A 37 -1.53 10.00 9.84
N THR A 38 -2.16 8.83 9.68
CA THR A 38 -1.44 7.55 9.54
C THR A 38 -0.71 7.54 8.20
N ARG A 39 0.59 7.23 8.24
CA ARG A 39 1.36 7.04 7.01
C ARG A 39 0.85 5.81 6.27
N ILE A 40 0.54 5.95 4.98
CA ILE A 40 0.12 4.85 4.12
C ILE A 40 1.28 4.48 3.19
N VAL A 41 1.62 3.20 3.13
CA VAL A 41 2.58 2.62 2.18
C VAL A 41 1.79 1.83 1.16
N LEU A 42 1.90 2.21 -0.11
CA LEU A 42 1.24 1.52 -1.21
C LEU A 42 2.12 0.35 -1.67
N PHE A 43 1.56 -0.85 -1.73
CA PHE A 43 2.25 -2.06 -2.16
C PHE A 43 1.47 -2.72 -3.28
N HIS A 44 1.99 -2.64 -4.50
CA HIS A 44 1.26 -2.94 -5.73
C HIS A 44 1.59 -4.33 -6.25
N GLU A 45 0.61 -5.24 -6.27
CA GLU A 45 0.76 -6.58 -6.83
C GLU A 45 1.00 -6.52 -8.34
N ASN A 46 2.04 -7.22 -8.80
CA ASN A 46 2.40 -7.31 -10.20
C ASN A 46 2.17 -8.73 -10.77
N ASN A 47 1.95 -9.73 -9.92
CA ASN A 47 1.65 -11.09 -10.33
C ASN A 47 0.14 -11.27 -10.60
N GLU A 48 -0.19 -11.53 -11.87
CA GLU A 48 -1.58 -11.72 -12.33
C GLU A 48 -2.34 -12.82 -11.58
N ALA A 49 -1.65 -13.90 -11.14
CA ALA A 49 -2.27 -14.97 -10.38
C ALA A 49 -2.80 -14.52 -9.00
N PHE A 50 -2.30 -13.39 -8.50
CA PHE A 50 -2.74 -12.74 -7.25
C PHE A 50 -3.50 -11.42 -7.51
N GLY A 51 -3.95 -11.21 -8.75
CA GLY A 51 -4.68 -10.02 -9.16
C GLY A 51 -3.77 -8.83 -9.47
N GLY A 52 -2.51 -9.06 -9.83
CA GLY A 52 -1.64 -8.01 -10.32
C GLY A 52 -2.14 -7.43 -11.66
N GLY A 53 -1.76 -6.18 -11.93
CA GLY A 53 -2.19 -5.47 -13.13
C GLY A 53 -1.44 -4.16 -13.33
N PRO A 54 -1.76 -3.40 -14.39
CA PRO A 54 -1.17 -2.10 -14.58
C PRO A 54 -1.61 -1.14 -13.47
N PHE A 55 -0.68 -0.34 -12.95
CA PHE A 55 -0.99 0.62 -11.88
C PHE A 55 -2.13 1.59 -12.28
N SER A 56 -2.25 1.93 -13.57
CA SER A 56 -3.32 2.76 -14.11
C SER A 56 -4.74 2.27 -13.79
N TRP A 57 -4.92 0.97 -13.56
CA TRP A 57 -6.20 0.40 -13.11
C TRP A 57 -6.70 1.02 -11.81
N HIS A 58 -5.80 1.41 -10.91
CA HIS A 58 -6.19 1.95 -9.61
C HIS A 58 -6.84 3.34 -9.75
N PHE A 59 -6.61 4.07 -10.84
CA PHE A 59 -7.32 5.33 -11.10
C PHE A 59 -8.77 5.14 -11.55
N THR A 60 -9.19 3.93 -11.92
CA THR A 60 -10.58 3.64 -12.32
C THR A 60 -11.42 3.11 -11.16
N THR A 61 -10.78 2.43 -10.21
CA THR A 61 -11.45 1.77 -9.07
C THR A 61 -11.37 2.58 -7.79
N THR A 62 -10.33 3.40 -7.61
CA THR A 62 -10.18 4.22 -6.40
C THR A 62 -11.23 5.34 -6.37
N PRO A 63 -11.89 5.56 -5.22
CA PRO A 63 -12.79 6.70 -5.04
C PRO A 63 -12.14 8.03 -5.44
N PRO A 64 -12.82 8.89 -6.22
CA PRO A 64 -12.24 10.13 -6.73
C PRO A 64 -11.66 11.05 -5.65
N ASP A 65 -12.29 11.09 -4.47
CA ASP A 65 -11.85 11.90 -3.33
C ASP A 65 -10.48 11.45 -2.80
N LEU A 66 -10.25 10.14 -2.70
CA LEU A 66 -8.96 9.60 -2.27
C LEU A 66 -7.85 9.91 -3.29
N ILE A 67 -8.17 9.92 -4.58
CA ILE A 67 -7.23 10.34 -5.64
C ILE A 67 -6.93 11.85 -5.49
N SER A 68 -7.96 12.70 -5.43
CA SER A 68 -7.79 14.16 -5.35
C SER A 68 -7.03 14.60 -4.11
N ASP A 69 -7.19 13.87 -3.01
CA ASP A 69 -6.49 14.15 -1.78
C ASP A 69 -5.05 13.63 -1.76
N GLY A 70 -4.58 12.97 -2.82
CA GLY A 70 -3.19 12.56 -2.98
C GLY A 70 -2.85 11.19 -2.40
N LEU A 71 -3.80 10.23 -2.38
CA LEU A 71 -3.49 8.84 -1.99
C LEU A 71 -2.32 8.26 -2.81
N PHE A 72 -2.21 8.65 -4.09
CA PHE A 72 -1.14 8.23 -5.01
C PHE A 72 -0.03 9.27 -5.19
N SER A 73 0.11 10.22 -4.26
CA SER A 73 1.22 11.20 -4.30
C SER A 73 2.57 10.56 -3.96
N ASP A 74 2.57 9.47 -3.19
CA ASP A 74 3.76 8.67 -2.91
C ASP A 74 3.92 7.54 -3.95
N LEU A 75 5.17 7.19 -4.27
CA LEU A 75 5.48 6.06 -5.15
C LEU A 75 5.07 4.74 -4.50
N ALA A 76 4.28 3.95 -5.22
CA ALA A 76 3.99 2.59 -4.84
C ALA A 76 5.23 1.70 -4.97
N ILE A 77 5.34 0.74 -4.05
CA ILE A 77 6.36 -0.30 -4.12
C ILE A 77 5.77 -1.44 -4.93
N GLU A 78 6.39 -1.77 -6.05
CA GLU A 78 6.01 -2.90 -6.89
C GLU A 78 6.33 -4.23 -6.18
N PHE A 79 5.32 -5.09 -6.08
CA PHE A 79 5.42 -6.44 -5.55
C PHE A 79 5.52 -7.43 -6.70
N PHE A 80 6.75 -7.68 -7.12
CA PHE A 80 7.02 -8.59 -8.22
C PHE A 80 6.92 -10.05 -7.78
N GLU A 81 6.76 -10.91 -8.77
CA GLU A 81 6.99 -12.35 -8.62
C GLU A 81 8.48 -12.70 -8.51
N MET A 82 8.78 -13.99 -8.36
CA MET A 82 10.16 -14.46 -8.39
C MET A 82 10.79 -14.15 -9.75
N PRO A 83 12.07 -13.73 -9.80
CA PRO A 83 13.05 -13.75 -8.70
C PRO A 83 13.10 -12.46 -7.86
N TYR A 84 12.30 -11.43 -8.17
CA TYR A 84 12.44 -10.09 -7.56
C TYR A 84 11.59 -9.89 -6.30
N ARG A 85 10.72 -10.84 -5.96
CA ARG A 85 9.83 -10.78 -4.79
C ARG A 85 10.53 -10.43 -3.48
N GLU A 86 11.72 -10.98 -3.25
CA GLU A 86 12.50 -10.70 -2.03
C GLU A 86 12.93 -9.23 -1.94
N MET A 87 13.29 -8.62 -3.08
CA MET A 87 13.65 -7.20 -3.14
C MET A 87 12.43 -6.32 -2.86
N SER A 88 11.27 -6.64 -3.44
CA SER A 88 10.01 -5.94 -3.16
C SER A 88 9.66 -5.97 -1.67
N LEU A 89 9.80 -7.14 -1.02
CA LEU A 89 9.58 -7.28 0.42
C LEU A 89 10.59 -6.48 1.24
N ALA A 90 11.87 -6.46 0.85
CA ALA A 90 12.89 -5.66 1.52
C ALA A 90 12.60 -4.15 1.41
N LEU A 91 12.13 -3.67 0.26
CA LEU A 91 11.70 -2.28 0.06
C LEU A 91 10.47 -1.96 0.92
N ALA A 92 9.46 -2.82 0.92
CA ALA A 92 8.27 -2.66 1.75
C ALA A 92 8.63 -2.64 3.25
N ALA A 93 9.47 -3.57 3.71
CA ALA A 93 9.95 -3.61 5.09
C ALA A 93 10.66 -2.31 5.49
N ARG A 94 11.56 -1.80 4.63
CA ARG A 94 12.23 -0.51 4.86
C ARG A 94 11.23 0.65 4.91
N ALA A 95 10.24 0.67 4.01
CA ALA A 95 9.20 1.70 4.01
C ALA A 95 8.36 1.67 5.30
N LEU A 96 8.10 0.48 5.86
CA LEU A 96 7.45 0.27 7.16
C LEU A 96 8.35 0.57 8.37
N GLY A 97 9.60 0.98 8.15
CA GLY A 97 10.53 1.35 9.22
C GLY A 97 11.41 0.22 9.73
N ALA A 98 11.49 -0.92 9.02
CA ALA A 98 12.46 -1.96 9.33
C ALA A 98 13.88 -1.40 9.19
N GLN A 99 14.70 -1.60 10.23
CA GLN A 99 16.12 -1.27 10.23
C GLN A 99 16.93 -2.54 9.96
N SER A 100 18.08 -2.39 9.30
CA SER A 100 18.97 -3.55 9.12
C SER A 100 19.40 -4.06 10.50
N ILE A 101 19.13 -5.33 10.76
CA ILE A 101 19.72 -6.01 11.90
C ILE A 101 21.16 -6.28 11.49
N ARG A 102 22.12 -5.60 12.12
CA ARG A 102 23.52 -6.06 12.06
C ARG A 102 23.56 -7.43 12.73
N VAL A 103 23.61 -8.48 11.92
CA VAL A 103 24.02 -9.80 12.39
C VAL A 103 25.47 -9.65 12.83
N ARG A 104 25.71 -9.79 14.14
CA ARG A 104 27.06 -9.88 14.70
C ARG A 104 27.61 -11.28 14.50
#